data_AF-A0A3D0HBP1-F1
#
_entry.id   AF-A0A3D0HBP1-F1
#
_cell.length_a   1.000
_cell.length_b   1.000
_cell.length_c   1.000
_cell.angle_alpha   90.00
_cell.angle_beta   90.00
_cell.angle_gamma   90.00
#
_symmetry.space_group_name_H-M   'P 1'
#
loop_
_entity.id
_entity.type
_entity.pdbx_description
1 polymer ?
#
loop_
_entity_poly.entity_id
_entity_poly.type
_entity_poly.pdbx_seq_one_letter_code
_entity_poly.pdbx_strand_id
1 'polypeptide(L)'
;MEKPPRRPAKDQTLDYLHILGKLSLKSWRTCKDIHRSLVDDGVNISRKKIYRALKVMREDPEIGVEVSDGSIPYGYRLGKNSPFARQEFSAQELLLLSLSQAYLHFQLPAKCLESLELFFDQAERQMKSDSKFKSVSSWRRKVAVVPNQLPFVPPRITNRILKEVTDALYLDKVLSLTYEAAESTGKSSAGEISVLPLGLVQQDVRIYLVCQYEGSGEFRHLALHRIETARMTERSFTPPEGFV
;
A
#
# COMPACT_ATOMS: atom_id res chain seq x y z
N MET A 1 50.99 2.38 -42.17
CA MET A 1 50.04 2.18 -41.04
C MET A 1 49.45 3.54 -40.70
N GLU A 2 48.37 3.93 -41.36
CA GLU A 2 47.67 5.18 -41.07
C GLU A 2 46.96 5.06 -39.72
N LYS A 3 47.19 6.04 -38.83
CA LYS A 3 46.41 6.22 -37.61
C LYS A 3 44.94 6.44 -38.02
N PRO A 4 43.98 5.72 -37.42
CA PRO A 4 42.58 5.92 -37.77
C PRO A 4 42.15 7.37 -37.47
N PRO A 5 41.23 7.94 -38.25
CA PRO A 5 40.84 9.34 -38.14
C PRO A 5 40.28 9.63 -36.74
N ARG A 6 40.70 10.76 -36.16
CA ARG A 6 40.15 11.25 -34.88
C ARG A 6 38.65 11.51 -35.10
N ARG A 7 37.81 10.76 -34.39
CA ARG A 7 36.34 10.93 -34.43
C ARG A 7 35.96 12.36 -34.01
N PRO A 8 34.88 12.92 -34.57
CA PRO A 8 34.41 14.24 -34.18
C PRO A 8 34.07 14.27 -32.68
N ALA A 9 34.40 15.36 -32.00
CA ALA A 9 34.21 15.51 -30.54
C ALA A 9 32.77 15.22 -30.07
N LYS A 10 31.78 15.44 -30.94
CA LYS A 10 30.35 15.14 -30.70
C LYS A 10 30.08 13.66 -30.43
N ASP A 11 30.73 12.75 -31.16
CA ASP A 11 30.56 11.29 -30.97
C ASP A 11 31.12 10.85 -29.62
N GLN A 12 32.21 11.48 -29.18
CA GLN A 12 32.81 11.18 -27.88
C GLN A 12 31.92 11.68 -26.75
N THR A 13 31.33 12.88 -26.85
CA THR A 13 30.39 13.37 -25.85
C THR A 13 29.15 12.48 -25.74
N LEU A 14 28.63 11.99 -26.88
CA LEU A 14 27.48 11.09 -26.92
C LEU A 14 27.81 9.73 -26.28
N ASP A 15 28.98 9.16 -26.57
CA ASP A 15 29.50 7.95 -25.89
C ASP A 15 29.53 8.16 -24.36
N TYR A 16 29.97 9.34 -23.89
CA TYR A 16 30.06 9.67 -22.46
C TYR A 16 28.67 9.81 -21.82
N LEU A 17 27.73 10.45 -22.49
CA LEU A 17 26.34 10.59 -22.02
C LEU A 17 25.65 9.22 -21.90
N HIS A 18 25.83 8.33 -22.89
CA HIS A 18 25.30 6.97 -22.82
C HIS A 18 25.88 6.19 -21.64
N ILE A 19 27.19 6.32 -21.38
CA ILE A 19 27.82 5.66 -20.24
C ILE A 19 27.30 6.22 -18.91
N LEU A 20 27.17 7.54 -18.78
CA LEU A 20 26.62 8.19 -17.58
C LEU A 20 25.19 7.73 -17.30
N GLY A 21 24.34 7.65 -18.33
CA GLY A 21 22.96 7.18 -18.19
C GLY A 21 22.82 5.73 -17.72
N LYS A 22 23.89 4.92 -17.79
CA LYS A 22 23.89 3.52 -17.33
C LYS A 22 24.46 3.33 -15.92
N LEU A 23 24.99 4.37 -15.30
CA LEU A 23 25.47 4.31 -13.92
C LEU A 23 24.29 4.42 -12.94
N SER A 24 24.33 3.63 -11.87
CA SER A 24 23.30 3.63 -10.83
C SER A 24 23.72 4.50 -9.65
N LEU A 25 22.73 5.06 -8.93
CA LEU A 25 22.93 5.77 -7.67
C LEU A 25 23.02 4.84 -6.45
N LYS A 26 22.44 3.63 -6.55
CA LYS A 26 22.31 2.68 -5.43
C LYS A 26 23.23 1.48 -5.55
N SER A 27 23.39 0.95 -6.76
CA SER A 27 24.11 -0.31 -7.01
C SER A 27 25.47 -0.06 -7.68
N TRP A 28 26.48 -0.86 -7.31
CA TRP A 28 27.76 -0.89 -8.01
C TRP A 28 27.59 -1.61 -9.35
N ARG A 29 28.05 -0.99 -10.45
CA ARG A 29 28.01 -1.58 -11.79
C ARG A 29 29.42 -1.80 -12.31
N THR A 30 29.72 -3.01 -12.78
CA THR A 30 31.03 -3.27 -13.40
C THR A 30 31.04 -2.77 -14.84
N CYS A 31 32.22 -2.55 -15.41
CA CYS A 31 32.36 -2.20 -16.83
C CYS A 31 31.69 -3.25 -17.76
N LYS A 32 31.66 -4.53 -17.35
CA LYS A 32 30.99 -5.60 -18.08
C LYS A 32 29.47 -5.44 -18.08
N ASP A 33 28.89 -5.03 -16.95
CA ASP A 33 27.45 -4.80 -16.81
C ASP A 33 27.00 -3.57 -17.61
N ILE A 34 27.78 -2.49 -17.54
CA ILE A 34 27.55 -1.26 -18.31
C ILE A 34 27.59 -1.57 -19.81
N HIS A 35 28.62 -2.31 -20.26
CA HIS A 35 28.72 -2.72 -21.65
C HIS A 35 27.54 -3.58 -22.09
N ARG A 36 27.08 -4.53 -21.26
CA ARG A 36 25.91 -5.36 -21.59
C ARG A 36 24.67 -4.49 -21.77
N SER A 37 24.39 -3.60 -20.81
CA SER A 37 23.22 -2.73 -20.89
C SER A 37 23.26 -1.76 -22.07
N LEU A 38 24.44 -1.29 -22.48
CA LEU A 38 24.58 -0.47 -23.69
C LEU A 38 24.29 -1.26 -24.96
N VAL A 39 24.74 -2.52 -25.03
CA VAL A 39 24.44 -3.39 -26.17
C VAL A 39 22.96 -3.72 -26.24
N ASP A 40 22.31 -3.96 -25.09
CA ASP A 40 20.85 -4.21 -25.03
C ASP A 40 20.04 -3.01 -25.55
N ASP A 41 20.53 -1.79 -25.36
CA ASP A 41 19.94 -0.54 -25.90
C ASP A 41 20.28 -0.30 -27.39
N GLY A 42 21.03 -1.20 -28.04
CA GLY A 42 21.49 -1.04 -29.43
C GLY A 42 22.70 -0.12 -29.60
N VAL A 43 23.35 0.30 -28.52
CA VAL A 43 24.52 1.21 -28.52
C VAL A 43 25.82 0.40 -28.43
N ASN A 44 26.55 0.31 -29.55
CA ASN A 44 27.76 -0.52 -29.62
C ASN A 44 29.05 0.27 -29.30
N ILE A 45 29.42 0.31 -28.02
CA ILE A 45 30.65 0.94 -27.53
C ILE A 45 31.62 -0.13 -27.00
N SER A 46 32.85 -0.15 -27.53
CA SER A 46 33.86 -1.12 -27.08
C SER A 46 34.22 -0.96 -25.59
N ARG A 47 34.46 -2.07 -24.88
CA ARG A 47 34.87 -2.06 -23.46
C ARG A 47 36.07 -1.15 -23.17
N LYS A 48 37.07 -1.10 -24.06
CA LYS A 48 38.25 -0.22 -23.91
C LYS A 48 37.88 1.26 -23.87
N LYS A 49 36.86 1.67 -24.64
CA LYS A 49 36.33 3.04 -24.62
C LYS A 49 35.57 3.33 -23.34
N ILE A 50 34.74 2.39 -22.88
CA ILE A 50 34.03 2.52 -21.61
C ILE A 50 35.02 2.69 -20.46
N TYR A 51 36.08 1.87 -20.40
CA TYR A 51 37.14 2.02 -19.41
C TYR A 51 37.85 3.38 -19.46
N ARG A 52 38.14 3.88 -20.68
CA ARG A 52 38.76 5.21 -20.84
C ARG A 52 37.83 6.34 -20.39
N ALA A 53 36.54 6.27 -20.76
CA ALA A 53 35.54 7.25 -20.36
C ALA A 53 35.35 7.25 -18.83
N LEU A 54 35.20 6.08 -18.22
CA LEU A 54 35.07 5.95 -16.76
C LEU A 54 36.31 6.44 -16.01
N LYS A 55 37.51 6.26 -16.58
CA LYS A 55 38.75 6.80 -16.02
C LYS A 55 38.75 8.33 -16.03
N VAL A 56 38.38 8.94 -17.16
CA VAL A 56 38.26 10.41 -17.29
C VAL A 56 37.19 10.95 -16.34
N MET A 57 36.04 10.28 -16.24
CA MET A 57 34.95 10.67 -15.32
C MET A 57 35.29 10.53 -13.84
N ARG A 58 36.21 9.62 -13.49
CA ARG A 58 36.78 9.50 -12.14
C ARG A 58 37.70 10.66 -11.81
N GLU A 59 38.50 11.10 -12.78
CA GLU A 59 39.51 12.14 -12.61
C GLU A 59 38.88 13.53 -12.47
N ASP A 60 37.66 13.72 -12.98
CA ASP A 60 36.92 14.98 -12.91
C ASP A 60 35.91 14.99 -11.74
N PRO A 61 36.15 15.79 -10.67
CA PRO A 61 35.24 15.90 -9.53
C PRO A 61 33.87 16.48 -9.89
N GLU A 62 33.74 17.25 -10.98
CA GLU A 62 32.46 17.88 -11.38
C GLU A 62 31.45 16.83 -11.86
N ILE A 63 31.92 15.70 -12.39
CA ILE A 63 31.05 14.61 -12.87
C ILE A 63 30.56 13.76 -11.69
N GLY A 64 31.37 13.60 -10.64
CA GLY A 64 30.96 12.95 -9.39
C GLY A 64 30.72 11.44 -9.49
N VAL A 65 31.58 10.70 -10.20
CA VAL A 65 31.55 9.22 -10.26
C VAL A 65 32.37 8.62 -9.12
N GLU A 66 31.79 7.67 -8.39
CA GLU A 66 32.46 6.92 -7.33
C GLU A 66 32.90 5.53 -7.80
N VAL A 67 34.07 5.09 -7.33
CA VAL A 67 34.68 3.79 -7.67
C VAL A 67 34.84 2.97 -6.39
N SER A 68 34.50 1.69 -6.47
CA SER A 68 34.80 0.73 -5.41
C SER A 68 36.17 0.12 -5.67
N ASP A 69 37.17 0.60 -4.95
CA ASP A 69 38.57 0.20 -5.10
C ASP A 69 38.86 -1.15 -4.39
N GLY A 70 37.90 -1.67 -3.62
CA GLY A 70 38.07 -2.85 -2.74
C GLY A 70 37.85 -4.21 -3.40
N SER A 71 37.45 -4.28 -4.68
CA SER A 71 37.26 -5.56 -5.37
C SER A 71 37.49 -5.45 -6.89
N ILE A 72 38.11 -6.47 -7.46
CA ILE A 72 38.27 -6.64 -8.91
C ILE A 72 37.19 -7.63 -9.36
N PRO A 73 36.36 -7.30 -10.37
CA PRO A 73 36.39 -6.09 -11.19
C PRO A 73 35.82 -4.85 -10.49
N TYR A 74 36.44 -3.69 -10.74
CA TYR A 74 36.01 -2.39 -10.19
C TYR A 74 34.52 -2.11 -10.46
N GLY A 75 33.81 -1.71 -9.40
CA GLY A 75 32.45 -1.22 -9.46
C GLY A 75 32.41 0.30 -9.61
N TYR A 76 31.54 0.79 -10.48
CA TYR A 76 31.31 2.22 -10.72
C TYR A 76 29.87 2.58 -10.32
N ARG A 77 29.68 3.74 -9.68
CA ARG A 77 28.36 4.30 -9.36
C ARG A 77 28.38 5.83 -9.47
N LEU A 78 27.22 6.44 -9.65
CA LEU A 78 27.10 7.90 -9.53
C LEU A 78 27.07 8.28 -8.05
N GLY A 79 27.90 9.26 -7.69
CA GLY A 79 27.91 9.83 -6.35
C GLY A 79 26.69 10.69 -6.09
N LYS A 80 26.29 10.82 -4.82
CA LYS A 80 25.09 11.58 -4.40
C LYS A 80 25.13 13.07 -4.77
N ASN A 81 26.34 13.60 -4.98
CA ASN A 81 26.58 14.99 -5.33
C ASN A 81 26.76 15.22 -6.84
N SER A 82 26.70 14.16 -7.67
CA SER A 82 26.83 14.30 -9.12
C SER A 82 25.70 15.19 -9.68
N PRO A 83 25.98 16.14 -10.57
CA PRO A 83 24.93 16.91 -11.25
C PRO A 83 24.05 15.98 -12.11
N PHE A 84 24.61 14.88 -12.61
CA PHE A 84 23.89 13.85 -13.38
C PHE A 84 23.02 12.94 -12.50
N ALA A 85 23.15 13.02 -11.17
CA ALA A 85 22.23 12.38 -10.23
C ALA A 85 20.96 13.19 -9.98
N ARG A 86 20.98 14.50 -10.27
CA ARG A 86 19.88 15.41 -10.00
C ARG A 86 19.06 15.59 -11.26
N GLN A 87 17.95 14.85 -11.36
CA GLN A 87 16.93 15.15 -12.35
C GLN A 87 16.04 16.25 -11.78
N GLU A 88 15.97 17.41 -12.46
CA GLU A 88 14.98 18.43 -12.14
C GLU A 88 13.65 18.05 -12.78
N PHE A 89 12.63 17.83 -11.96
CA PHE A 89 11.29 17.55 -12.43
C PHE A 89 10.53 18.85 -12.67
N SER A 90 9.69 18.87 -13.71
CA SER A 90 8.66 19.89 -13.90
C SER A 90 7.59 19.83 -12.81
N ALA A 91 6.79 20.89 -12.67
CA ALA A 91 5.71 20.93 -11.69
C ALA A 91 4.67 19.80 -11.91
N GLN A 92 4.42 19.43 -13.16
CA GLN A 92 3.50 18.37 -13.55
C GLN A 92 4.04 16.98 -13.17
N GLU A 93 5.33 16.74 -13.39
CA GLU A 93 5.99 15.48 -13.02
C GLU A 93 6.06 15.33 -11.50
N LEU A 94 6.40 16.39 -10.78
CA LEU A 94 6.37 16.41 -9.31
C LEU A 94 4.98 16.07 -8.77
N LEU A 95 3.94 16.64 -9.38
CA LEU A 95 2.56 16.35 -9.00
C LEU A 95 2.20 14.88 -9.23
N LEU A 96 2.53 14.34 -10.41
CA LEU A 96 2.28 12.94 -10.74
C LEU A 96 3.02 11.98 -9.81
N LEU A 97 4.31 12.23 -9.55
CA LEU A 97 5.13 11.43 -8.64
C LEU A 97 4.60 11.49 -7.21
N SER A 98 4.17 12.67 -6.75
CA SER A 98 3.58 12.88 -5.43
C SER A 98 2.26 12.12 -5.24
N LEU A 99 1.38 12.16 -6.24
CA LEU A 99 0.10 11.45 -6.20
C LEU A 99 0.29 9.94 -6.35
N SER A 100 1.14 9.49 -7.26
CA SER A 100 1.43 8.07 -7.44
C SER A 100 2.04 7.45 -6.18
N GLN A 101 2.97 8.15 -5.51
CA GLN A 101 3.50 7.69 -4.22
C GLN A 101 2.41 7.56 -3.15
N ALA A 102 1.46 8.51 -3.10
CA ALA A 102 0.39 8.50 -2.10
C ALA A 102 -0.66 7.39 -2.32
N TYR A 103 -0.98 7.08 -3.58
CA TYR A 103 -2.11 6.20 -3.92
C TYR A 103 -1.71 4.82 -4.42
N LEU A 104 -0.52 4.66 -4.99
CA LEU A 104 -0.10 3.41 -5.64
C LEU A 104 0.87 2.58 -4.78
N HIS A 105 1.27 3.06 -3.60
CA HIS A 105 2.26 2.36 -2.74
C HIS A 105 1.86 0.90 -2.44
N PHE A 106 0.58 0.66 -2.14
CA PHE A 106 0.06 -0.69 -1.85
C PHE A 106 -0.41 -1.47 -3.08
N GLN A 107 -0.35 -0.86 -4.28
CA GLN A 107 -0.81 -1.47 -5.54
C GLN A 107 0.35 -1.89 -6.45
N LEU A 108 1.55 -1.36 -6.23
CA LEU A 108 2.73 -1.66 -7.05
C LEU A 108 3.53 -2.86 -6.49
N PRO A 109 4.06 -3.75 -7.36
CA PRO A 109 5.00 -4.78 -6.94
C PRO A 109 6.26 -4.17 -6.31
N ALA A 110 6.83 -4.81 -5.27
CA ALA A 110 7.97 -4.30 -4.50
C ALA A 110 9.17 -3.89 -5.37
N LYS A 111 9.51 -4.70 -6.38
CA LYS A 111 10.62 -4.40 -7.32
C LYS A 111 10.40 -3.10 -8.11
N CYS A 112 9.16 -2.78 -8.46
CA CYS A 112 8.83 -1.53 -9.14
C CYS A 112 8.98 -0.34 -8.18
N LEU A 113 8.53 -0.51 -6.93
CA LEU A 113 8.65 0.52 -5.90
C LEU A 113 10.11 0.87 -5.59
N GLU A 114 10.98 -0.15 -5.40
CA GLU A 114 12.42 0.02 -5.16
C GLU A 114 13.12 0.80 -6.28
N SER A 115 12.71 0.57 -7.52
CA SER A 115 13.24 1.26 -8.70
C SER A 115 12.81 2.73 -8.76
N LEU A 116 11.63 3.06 -8.23
CA LEU A 116 11.05 4.40 -8.25
C LEU A 116 11.38 5.24 -7.01
N GLU A 117 11.85 4.61 -5.93
CA GLU A 117 12.13 5.26 -4.64
C GLU A 117 13.05 6.48 -4.75
N LEU A 118 14.08 6.42 -5.62
CA LEU A 118 14.97 7.56 -5.85
C LEU A 118 14.25 8.76 -6.46
N PHE A 119 13.31 8.51 -7.38
CA PHE A 119 12.51 9.56 -8.01
C PHE A 119 11.55 10.19 -7.00
N PHE A 120 10.95 9.38 -6.12
CA PHE A 120 10.09 9.88 -5.05
C PHE A 120 10.87 10.74 -4.04
N ASP A 121 12.05 10.28 -3.59
CA ASP A 121 12.91 11.04 -2.68
C ASP A 121 13.37 12.38 -3.29
N GLN A 122 13.73 12.38 -4.57
CA GLN A 122 14.14 13.59 -5.27
C GLN A 122 12.97 14.55 -5.47
N ALA A 123 11.81 14.04 -5.87
CA ALA A 123 10.60 14.85 -6.01
C ALA A 123 10.20 15.49 -4.66
N GLU A 124 10.31 14.76 -3.55
CA GLU A 124 10.02 15.30 -2.22
C GLU A 124 11.00 16.40 -1.82
N ARG A 125 12.30 16.22 -2.10
CA ARG A 125 13.31 17.26 -1.84
C ARG A 125 13.06 18.51 -2.66
N GLN A 126 12.79 18.37 -3.96
CA GLN A 126 12.54 19.49 -4.86
C GLN A 126 11.28 20.28 -4.47
N MET A 127 10.21 19.58 -4.08
CA MET A 127 8.99 20.20 -3.56
C MET A 127 9.20 20.94 -2.23
N LYS A 128 10.11 20.47 -1.37
CA LYS A 128 10.45 21.13 -0.09
C LYS A 128 11.39 22.31 -0.27
N SER A 129 12.32 22.24 -1.23
CA SER A 129 13.36 23.25 -1.41
C SER A 129 12.90 24.50 -2.16
N ASP A 130 12.01 24.37 -3.14
CA ASP A 130 11.58 25.49 -3.97
C ASP A 130 10.11 25.88 -3.71
N SER A 131 9.93 27.12 -3.24
CA SER A 131 8.63 27.74 -3.00
C SER A 131 7.72 27.79 -4.23
N LYS A 132 8.27 27.70 -5.45
CA LYS A 132 7.52 27.63 -6.71
C LYS A 132 6.60 26.41 -6.78
N PHE A 133 6.90 25.33 -6.06
CA PHE A 133 6.09 24.10 -6.04
C PHE A 133 5.12 24.02 -4.86
N LYS A 134 4.83 25.15 -4.17
CA LYS A 134 3.81 25.21 -3.11
C LYS A 134 2.42 24.77 -3.58
N SER A 135 2.05 25.04 -4.82
CA SER A 135 0.78 24.61 -5.41
C SER A 135 0.68 23.08 -5.49
N VAL A 136 1.77 22.42 -5.88
CA VAL A 136 1.87 20.95 -5.99
C VAL A 136 1.74 20.29 -4.60
N SER A 137 2.46 20.80 -3.60
CA SER A 137 2.35 20.28 -2.22
C SER A 137 0.99 20.56 -1.59
N SER A 138 0.35 21.68 -1.92
CA SER A 138 -1.02 21.98 -1.52
C SER A 138 -2.04 21.04 -2.16
N TRP A 139 -1.87 20.71 -3.45
CA TRP A 139 -2.78 19.80 -4.17
C TRP A 139 -2.85 18.40 -3.54
N ARG A 140 -1.71 17.86 -3.11
CA ARG A 140 -1.67 16.57 -2.37
C ARG A 140 -2.59 16.55 -1.15
N ARG A 141 -2.80 17.69 -0.47
CA ARG A 141 -3.70 17.80 0.69
C ARG A 141 -5.16 18.07 0.31
N LYS A 142 -5.42 18.48 -0.93
CA LYS A 142 -6.75 18.83 -1.43
C LYS A 142 -7.48 17.65 -2.05
N VAL A 143 -6.75 16.65 -2.51
CA VAL A 143 -7.31 15.49 -3.20
C VAL A 143 -7.14 14.26 -2.31
N ALA A 144 -8.25 13.58 -2.06
CA ALA A 144 -8.33 12.31 -1.35
C ALA A 144 -9.10 11.31 -2.23
N VAL A 145 -8.60 10.07 -2.35
CA VAL A 145 -9.39 8.96 -2.90
C VAL A 145 -10.14 8.31 -1.74
N VAL A 146 -11.45 8.49 -1.73
CA VAL A 146 -12.34 7.90 -0.72
C VAL A 146 -13.01 6.67 -1.34
N PRO A 147 -12.96 5.49 -0.70
CA PRO A 147 -13.68 4.32 -1.18
C PRO A 147 -15.19 4.57 -1.23
N ASN A 148 -15.88 3.97 -2.20
CA ASN A 148 -17.30 4.21 -2.46
C ASN A 148 -18.24 3.67 -1.35
N GLN A 149 -17.70 2.96 -0.37
CA GLN A 149 -18.45 2.44 0.78
C GLN A 149 -17.91 3.14 2.03
N LEU A 150 -18.80 3.75 2.82
CA LEU A 150 -18.43 4.16 4.17
C LEU A 150 -17.87 2.91 4.88
N PRO A 151 -16.66 2.96 5.48
CA PRO A 151 -16.21 1.87 6.31
C PRO A 151 -17.19 1.73 7.46
N PHE A 152 -18.02 0.68 7.41
CA PHE A 152 -18.94 0.39 8.48
C PHE A 152 -18.12 0.08 9.73
N VAL A 153 -18.17 0.95 10.72
CA VAL A 153 -17.62 0.65 12.04
C VAL A 153 -18.47 -0.49 12.62
N PRO A 154 -17.88 -1.67 12.92
CA PRO A 154 -18.62 -2.75 13.53
C PRO A 154 -19.26 -2.24 14.83
N PRO A 155 -20.56 -2.44 15.05
CA PRO A 155 -21.19 -1.99 16.27
C PRO A 155 -20.56 -2.75 17.45
N ARG A 156 -20.38 -2.06 18.58
CA ARG A 156 -19.76 -2.66 19.76
C ARG A 156 -20.69 -3.72 20.34
N ILE A 157 -20.34 -4.99 20.20
CA ILE A 157 -21.01 -6.11 20.87
C ILE A 157 -20.20 -6.42 22.13
N THR A 158 -20.85 -6.46 23.30
CA THR A 158 -20.17 -6.83 24.54
C THR A 158 -19.85 -8.32 24.53
N ASN A 159 -18.59 -8.71 24.81
CA ASN A 159 -18.17 -10.13 24.87
C ASN A 159 -19.06 -10.99 25.77
N ARG A 160 -19.64 -10.40 26.83
CA ARG A 160 -20.59 -11.08 27.72
C ARG A 160 -21.86 -11.54 26.99
N ILE A 161 -22.45 -10.67 26.17
CA ILE A 161 -23.67 -10.98 25.41
C ILE A 161 -23.37 -12.06 24.38
N LEU A 162 -22.25 -11.92 23.66
CA LEU A 162 -21.85 -12.92 22.68
C LEU A 162 -21.69 -14.29 23.32
N LYS A 163 -20.99 -14.37 24.46
CA LYS A 163 -20.79 -15.61 25.20
C LYS A 163 -22.11 -16.27 25.61
N GLU A 164 -23.01 -15.52 26.23
CA GLU A 164 -24.30 -16.05 26.69
C GLU A 164 -25.17 -16.53 25.52
N VAL A 165 -25.15 -15.81 24.40
CA VAL A 165 -25.88 -16.20 23.17
C VAL A 165 -25.28 -17.46 22.55
N THR A 166 -23.95 -17.55 22.44
CA THR A 166 -23.29 -18.73 21.87
C THR A 166 -23.42 -19.96 22.76
N ASP A 167 -23.33 -19.79 24.08
CA ASP A 167 -23.49 -20.87 25.05
C ASP A 167 -24.94 -21.39 25.04
N ALA A 168 -25.93 -20.49 24.94
CA ALA A 168 -27.33 -20.86 24.83
C ALA A 168 -27.66 -21.57 23.51
N LEU A 169 -27.07 -21.14 22.39
CA LEU A 169 -27.19 -21.81 21.09
C LEU A 169 -26.54 -23.20 21.10
N TYR A 170 -25.38 -23.35 21.74
CA TYR A 170 -24.65 -24.61 21.77
C TYR A 170 -25.33 -25.67 22.65
N LEU A 171 -26.06 -25.24 23.68
CA LEU A 171 -26.73 -26.12 24.64
C LEU A 171 -28.24 -26.24 24.41
N ASP A 172 -28.77 -25.65 23.33
CA ASP A 172 -30.21 -25.56 23.05
C ASP A 172 -31.02 -25.07 24.26
N LYS A 173 -30.55 -23.99 24.88
CA LYS A 173 -31.15 -23.37 26.07
C LYS A 173 -31.89 -22.10 25.74
N VAL A 174 -32.99 -21.87 26.47
CA VAL A 174 -33.77 -20.63 26.37
C VAL A 174 -32.92 -19.46 26.86
N LEU A 175 -32.94 -18.37 26.10
CA LEU A 175 -32.18 -17.17 26.36
C LEU A 175 -33.12 -16.07 26.87
N SER A 176 -32.85 -15.52 28.06
CA SER A 176 -33.52 -14.33 28.57
C SER A 176 -32.71 -13.09 28.21
N LEU A 177 -33.32 -12.09 27.59
CA LEU A 177 -32.61 -10.90 27.12
C LEU A 177 -33.46 -9.63 27.19
N THR A 178 -32.79 -8.47 27.25
CA THR A 178 -33.42 -7.15 27.10
C THR A 178 -33.04 -6.58 25.73
N TYR A 179 -34.02 -6.12 24.96
CA TYR A 179 -33.82 -5.68 23.58
C TYR A 179 -34.31 -4.26 23.34
N GLU A 180 -33.43 -3.40 22.82
CA GLU A 180 -33.78 -2.04 22.42
C GLU A 180 -34.52 -2.06 21.07
N ALA A 181 -35.84 -1.86 21.12
CA ALA A 181 -36.66 -1.73 19.92
C ALA A 181 -36.39 -0.37 19.26
N ALA A 182 -36.32 -0.34 17.92
CA ALA A 182 -36.24 0.93 17.20
C ALA A 182 -37.51 1.77 17.45
N GLU A 183 -37.33 3.08 17.67
CA GLU A 183 -38.37 4.05 18.05
C GLU A 183 -39.64 4.02 17.15
N SER A 184 -39.55 3.48 15.93
CA SER A 184 -40.67 3.37 14.98
C SER A 184 -41.79 2.42 15.38
N THR A 185 -41.61 1.54 16.37
CA THR A 185 -42.61 0.51 16.73
C THR A 185 -43.52 0.84 17.92
N GLY A 186 -43.36 2.00 18.56
CA GLY A 186 -44.25 2.48 19.65
C GLY A 186 -44.34 1.58 20.89
N LYS A 187 -43.64 0.44 20.90
CA LYS A 187 -43.47 -0.45 22.04
C LYS A 187 -42.06 -0.27 22.55
N SER A 188 -41.92 0.56 23.57
CA SER A 188 -40.74 0.55 24.45
C SER A 188 -40.71 -0.77 25.21
N SER A 189 -40.32 -1.86 24.55
CA SER A 189 -40.10 -3.13 25.24
C SER A 189 -38.72 -3.13 25.89
N ALA A 190 -38.51 -2.21 26.83
CA ALA A 190 -37.45 -2.27 27.84
C ALA A 190 -37.77 -3.37 28.89
N GLY A 191 -38.40 -4.45 28.45
CA GLY A 191 -38.79 -5.60 29.27
C GLY A 191 -37.92 -6.79 28.93
N GLU A 192 -37.67 -7.62 29.93
CA GLU A 192 -37.01 -8.90 29.75
C GLU A 192 -37.90 -9.83 28.91
N ILE A 193 -37.35 -10.34 27.80
CA ILE A 193 -38.00 -11.26 26.88
C ILE A 193 -37.25 -12.60 26.86
N SER A 194 -38.00 -13.70 26.85
CA SER A 194 -37.44 -15.05 26.70
C SER A 194 -37.59 -15.52 25.25
N VAL A 195 -36.49 -15.96 24.67
CA VAL A 195 -36.41 -16.41 23.27
C VAL A 195 -35.71 -17.75 23.17
N LEU A 196 -36.10 -18.53 22.16
CA LEU A 196 -35.45 -19.78 21.77
C LEU A 196 -34.44 -19.45 20.66
N PRO A 197 -33.13 -19.43 20.96
CA PRO A 197 -32.12 -19.06 19.97
C PRO A 197 -31.92 -20.20 18.96
N LEU A 198 -32.06 -19.92 17.66
CA LEU A 198 -32.00 -20.95 16.60
C LEU A 198 -30.74 -20.87 15.75
N GLY A 199 -30.15 -19.68 15.60
CA GLY A 199 -28.93 -19.52 14.83
C GLY A 199 -28.37 -18.10 14.85
N LEU A 200 -27.11 -17.97 14.46
CA LEU A 200 -26.46 -16.68 14.23
C LEU A 200 -26.23 -16.48 12.74
N VAL A 201 -26.63 -15.32 12.24
CA VAL A 201 -26.41 -14.91 10.85
C VAL A 201 -25.61 -13.62 10.84
N GLN A 202 -24.54 -13.61 10.06
CA GLN A 202 -23.74 -12.42 9.83
C GLN A 202 -24.15 -11.77 8.51
N GLN A 203 -24.55 -10.50 8.57
CA GLN A 203 -24.82 -9.66 7.41
C GLN A 203 -23.88 -8.45 7.45
N ASP A 204 -22.88 -8.45 6.57
CA ASP A 204 -21.76 -7.51 6.56
C ASP A 204 -21.05 -7.44 7.93
N VAL A 205 -21.08 -6.28 8.60
CA VAL A 205 -20.50 -6.06 9.94
C VAL A 205 -21.48 -6.31 11.08
N ARG A 206 -22.74 -6.66 10.79
CA ARG A 206 -23.79 -6.86 11.79
C ARG A 206 -24.05 -8.35 11.99
N ILE A 207 -24.21 -8.74 13.25
CA ILE A 207 -24.59 -10.11 13.62
C ILE A 207 -26.04 -10.08 14.11
N TYR A 208 -26.84 -11.01 13.61
CA TYR A 208 -28.24 -11.21 13.95
C TYR A 208 -28.42 -12.58 14.60
N LEU A 209 -29.17 -12.59 15.71
CA LEU A 209 -29.68 -13.80 16.34
C LEU A 209 -31.04 -14.12 15.69
N VAL A 210 -31.13 -15.26 15.02
CA VAL A 210 -32.39 -15.85 14.61
C VAL A 210 -32.96 -16.56 15.83
N CYS A 211 -34.14 -16.14 16.28
CA CYS A 211 -34.78 -16.75 17.45
C CYS A 211 -36.30 -16.77 17.32
N GLN A 212 -36.93 -17.63 18.09
CA GLN A 212 -38.38 -17.69 18.25
C GLN A 212 -38.76 -17.13 19.62
N TYR A 213 -39.85 -16.37 19.73
CA TYR A 213 -40.34 -15.91 21.04
C TYR A 213 -40.98 -17.04 21.84
N GLU A 214 -40.64 -17.14 23.12
CA GLU A 214 -41.28 -18.08 24.03
C GLU A 214 -42.76 -17.69 24.23
N GLY A 215 -43.68 -18.61 23.95
CA GLY A 215 -45.12 -18.42 24.12
C GLY A 215 -45.89 -17.91 22.90
N SER A 216 -45.29 -17.10 22.02
CA SER A 216 -45.95 -16.67 20.77
C SER A 216 -45.58 -17.51 19.56
N GLY A 217 -44.40 -18.16 19.57
CA GLY A 217 -43.92 -18.98 18.46
C GLY A 217 -43.51 -18.19 17.21
N GLU A 218 -43.47 -16.85 17.27
CA GLU A 218 -43.07 -15.98 16.15
C GLU A 218 -41.55 -15.97 15.97
N PHE A 219 -41.07 -16.18 14.74
CA PHE A 219 -39.65 -16.07 14.38
C PHE A 219 -39.24 -14.62 14.16
N ARG A 220 -38.11 -14.20 14.75
CA ARG A 220 -37.52 -12.87 14.54
C ARG A 220 -36.00 -12.91 14.41
N HIS A 221 -35.50 -11.84 13.79
CA HIS A 221 -34.08 -11.52 13.71
C HIS A 221 -33.79 -10.39 14.70
N LEU A 222 -33.03 -10.67 15.76
CA LEU A 222 -32.59 -9.69 16.74
C LEU A 222 -31.14 -9.28 16.47
N ALA A 223 -30.88 -7.98 16.31
CA ALA A 223 -29.51 -7.53 16.09
C ALA A 223 -28.72 -7.56 17.40
N LEU A 224 -27.58 -8.24 17.44
CA LEU A 224 -26.80 -8.45 18.69
C LEU A 224 -26.38 -7.14 19.36
N HIS A 225 -26.13 -6.09 18.57
CA HIS A 225 -25.71 -4.78 19.09
C HIS A 225 -26.84 -3.98 19.77
N ARG A 226 -28.10 -4.45 19.68
CA ARG A 226 -29.27 -3.86 20.35
C ARG A 226 -29.71 -4.66 21.57
N ILE A 227 -29.00 -5.75 21.88
CA ILE A 227 -29.21 -6.50 23.11
C ILE A 227 -28.45 -5.78 24.22
N GLU A 228 -29.15 -5.35 25.27
CA GLU A 228 -28.51 -4.69 26.41
C GLU A 228 -27.98 -5.72 27.42
N THR A 229 -28.80 -6.74 27.70
CA THR A 229 -28.43 -7.84 28.59
C THR A 229 -28.91 -9.16 28.02
N ALA A 230 -28.13 -10.21 28.24
CA ALA A 230 -28.47 -11.58 27.87
C ALA A 230 -28.05 -12.51 29.01
N ARG A 231 -28.88 -13.51 29.31
CA ARG A 231 -28.63 -14.57 30.28
C ARG A 231 -29.20 -15.87 29.77
N MET A 232 -28.35 -16.88 29.64
CA MET A 232 -28.76 -18.25 29.39
C MET A 232 -29.55 -18.77 30.61
N THR A 233 -30.72 -19.37 30.37
CA THR A 233 -31.51 -20.03 31.42
C THR A 233 -31.20 -21.53 31.48
N GLU A 234 -31.64 -22.22 32.52
CA GLU A 234 -31.46 -23.69 32.62
C GLU A 234 -32.48 -24.48 31.79
N ARG A 235 -33.49 -23.82 31.22
CA ARG A 235 -34.53 -24.47 30.43
C ARG A 235 -33.98 -24.83 29.06
N SER A 236 -34.02 -26.11 28.72
CA SER A 236 -33.71 -26.59 27.37
C SER A 236 -34.96 -26.54 26.50
N PHE A 237 -34.79 -26.37 25.20
CA PHE A 237 -35.88 -26.46 24.23
C PHE A 237 -35.52 -27.39 23.08
N THR A 238 -36.53 -27.84 22.33
CA THR A 238 -36.31 -28.61 21.11
C THR A 238 -36.51 -27.68 19.91
N PRO A 239 -35.54 -27.57 18.99
CA PRO A 239 -35.69 -26.73 17.81
C PRO A 239 -36.88 -27.20 16.95
N PRO A 240 -37.62 -26.27 16.34
CA PRO A 240 -38.79 -26.60 15.51
C PRO A 240 -38.41 -27.42 14.27
N GLU A 241 -39.33 -28.28 13.81
CA GLU A 241 -39.13 -29.11 12.61
C GLU A 241 -38.80 -28.25 11.38
N GLY A 242 -37.68 -28.55 10.71
CA GLY A 242 -37.20 -27.82 9.52
C GLY A 242 -36.07 -26.81 9.77
N PHE A 243 -35.62 -26.63 11.02
CA PHE A 243 -34.42 -25.87 11.39
C PHE A 243 -33.23 -26.83 11.63
N VAL A 244 -32.77 -27.50 10.58
CA VAL A 244 -31.54 -28.34 10.56
C VAL A 244 -30.78 -28.12 9.27
#